data_AF-A0A3D5I041-F1
#
_entry.id   AF-A0A3D5I041-F1
#
_cell.length_a   1.000
_cell.length_b   1.000
_cell.length_c   1.000
_cell.angle_alpha   90.00
_cell.angle_beta   90.00
_cell.angle_gamma   90.00
#
_symmetry.space_group_name_H-M   'P 1'
#
loop_
_entity.id
_entity.type
_entity.pdbx_description
1 polymer ?
#
loop_
_entity_poly.entity_id
_entity_poly.type
_entity_poly.pdbx_seq_one_letter_code
_entity_poly.pdbx_strand_id
1 'polypeptide(L)'
;IDMLRHSATRSLFERRDVIVVASISCIYGLGIPSEYLKAAVPFSVGETLNLRGSLRELVNNQYSRNDTEIARGRFRVKGDVLEIGPAYEDRLVRIELFGDEVEAIRYVDPTTGEILQSLETINIYPAKHFVTPKDRLESA
;
A
#
# COMPACT_ATOMS: atom_id res chain seq x y z
N ILE A 1 11.08 6.59 10.96
CA ILE A 1 10.23 7.81 10.99
C ILE A 1 9.25 7.85 9.82
N ASP A 2 9.67 7.54 8.59
CA ASP A 2 8.79 7.61 7.40
C ASP A 2 7.52 6.75 7.51
N MET A 3 7.60 5.57 8.13
CA MET A 3 6.41 4.75 8.42
C MET A 3 5.36 5.51 9.24
N LEU A 4 5.77 6.20 10.32
CA LEU A 4 4.86 6.99 11.17
C LEU A 4 4.29 8.19 10.40
N ARG A 5 5.09 8.81 9.52
CA ARG A 5 4.62 9.88 8.63
C ARG A 5 3.53 9.37 7.70
N HIS A 6 3.71 8.18 7.11
CA HIS A 6 2.71 7.61 6.22
C HIS A 6 1.45 7.18 6.97
N SER A 7 1.61 6.56 8.13
CA SER A 7 0.49 6.18 9.01
C SER A 7 -0.35 7.41 9.40
N ALA A 8 0.29 8.51 9.78
CA ALA A 8 -0.40 9.76 10.10
C ALA A 8 -1.17 10.32 8.88
N THR A 9 -0.55 10.30 7.70
CA THR A 9 -1.18 10.83 6.48
C THR A 9 -2.40 10.00 6.08
N ARG A 10 -2.26 8.66 6.04
CA ARG A 10 -3.36 7.73 5.78
C ARG A 10 -4.51 7.92 6.76
N SER A 11 -4.20 7.97 8.07
CA SER A 11 -5.22 8.07 9.12
C SER A 11 -6.06 9.34 8.98
N LEU A 12 -5.43 10.49 8.70
CA LEU A 12 -6.11 11.77 8.48
C LEU A 12 -7.12 11.74 7.33
N PHE A 13 -6.95 10.84 6.35
CA PHE A 13 -7.84 10.72 5.20
C PHE A 13 -8.89 9.61 5.35
N GLU A 14 -8.57 8.52 6.04
CA GLU A 14 -9.53 7.42 6.28
C GLU A 14 -10.51 7.73 7.41
N ARG A 15 -10.15 8.61 8.37
CA ARG A 15 -10.91 8.83 9.59
C ARG A 15 -10.85 10.27 10.09
N ARG A 16 -11.89 10.71 10.82
CA ARG A 16 -11.94 12.05 11.43
C ARG A 16 -11.41 12.10 12.87
N ASP A 17 -11.28 10.96 13.54
CA ASP A 17 -10.86 10.82 14.93
C ASP A 17 -9.35 10.63 15.07
N VAL A 18 -8.57 11.59 14.57
CA VAL A 18 -7.09 11.47 14.49
C VAL A 18 -6.40 12.66 15.16
N ILE A 19 -5.44 12.38 16.03
CA ILE A 19 -4.54 13.37 16.64
C ILE A 19 -3.12 13.03 16.20
N VAL A 20 -2.42 14.00 15.61
CA VAL A 20 -1.02 13.86 15.18
C VAL A 20 -0.12 14.74 16.04
N VAL A 21 0.89 14.14 16.68
CA VAL A 21 1.95 14.87 17.38
C VAL A 21 3.17 14.93 16.47
N ALA A 22 3.62 16.14 16.13
CA ALA A 22 4.69 16.34 15.16
C ALA A 22 5.67 17.45 15.57
N SER A 23 6.93 17.29 15.16
CA SER A 23 7.96 18.33 15.22
C SER A 23 7.97 19.19 13.94
N ILE A 24 8.70 20.30 13.92
CA ILE A 24 8.77 21.23 12.77
C ILE A 24 9.13 20.57 11.43
N SER A 25 9.82 19.43 11.43
CA SER A 25 10.15 18.68 10.22
C SER A 25 8.93 18.14 9.44
N CYS A 26 7.70 18.22 9.99
CA CYS A 26 6.48 17.81 9.31
C CYS A 26 6.02 18.76 8.20
N ILE A 27 6.48 20.01 8.20
CA ILE A 27 6.10 21.03 7.19
C ILE A 27 6.87 20.86 5.87
N TYR A 28 7.90 20.02 5.87
CA TYR A 28 8.74 19.71 4.71
C TYR A 28 8.62 18.23 4.35
N GLY A 29 8.90 17.87 3.10
CA GLY A 29 9.01 16.46 2.73
C GLY A 29 7.68 15.78 2.39
N LEU A 30 6.63 16.53 2.04
CA LEU A 30 5.31 15.99 1.67
C LEU A 30 4.96 16.41 0.24
N GLY A 31 4.59 15.42 -0.59
CA GLY A 31 3.96 15.67 -1.90
C GLY A 31 2.54 16.21 -1.76
N ILE A 32 1.88 16.47 -2.89
CA ILE A 32 0.49 16.95 -2.90
C ILE A 32 -0.43 15.84 -2.37
N PRO A 33 -1.19 16.04 -1.28
CA PRO A 33 -1.97 14.97 -0.65
C PRO A 33 -3.02 14.33 -1.57
N SER A 34 -3.64 15.11 -2.44
CA SER A 34 -4.62 14.60 -3.42
C SER A 34 -3.99 13.61 -4.41
N GLU A 35 -2.73 13.82 -4.80
CA GLU A 35 -2.02 12.93 -5.71
C GLU A 35 -1.59 11.64 -5.01
N TYR A 36 -1.24 11.71 -3.72
CA TYR A 36 -0.98 10.54 -2.90
C TYR A 36 -2.20 9.62 -2.78
N LEU A 37 -3.39 10.21 -2.61
CA LEU A 37 -4.65 9.46 -2.52
C LEU A 37 -5.07 8.85 -3.85
N LYS A 38 -4.99 9.61 -4.94
CA LYS A 38 -5.32 9.12 -6.29
C LYS A 38 -4.41 7.98 -6.74
N ALA A 39 -3.18 7.96 -6.25
CA ALA A 39 -2.23 6.91 -6.56
C ALA A 39 -2.48 5.62 -5.77
N ALA A 40 -3.45 5.54 -4.85
CA ALA A 40 -3.71 4.30 -4.13
C ALA A 40 -4.18 3.18 -5.07
N VAL A 41 -3.72 1.95 -4.83
CA VAL A 41 -4.18 0.76 -5.56
C VAL A 41 -5.30 0.11 -4.77
N PRO A 42 -6.55 0.16 -5.25
CA PRO A 42 -7.68 -0.45 -4.57
C PRO A 42 -7.73 -1.96 -4.83
N PHE A 43 -8.18 -2.70 -3.82
CA PHE A 43 -8.54 -4.12 -3.93
C PHE A 43 -9.86 -4.34 -3.18
N SER A 44 -10.75 -5.14 -3.78
CA SER A 44 -12.06 -5.46 -3.22
C SER A 44 -12.36 -6.94 -3.44
N VAL A 45 -12.93 -7.61 -2.44
CA VAL A 45 -13.37 -9.00 -2.54
C VAL A 45 -14.53 -9.10 -3.54
N GLY A 46 -14.49 -10.13 -4.39
CA GLY A 46 -15.49 -10.37 -5.45
C GLY A 46 -15.27 -9.57 -6.73
N GLU A 47 -14.23 -8.73 -6.80
CA GLU A 47 -13.88 -8.02 -8.03
C GLU A 47 -12.85 -8.78 -8.86
N THR A 48 -12.95 -8.63 -10.19
CA THR A 48 -11.95 -9.11 -11.12
C THR A 48 -10.69 -8.25 -11.08
N LEU A 49 -9.57 -8.84 -10.67
CA LEU A 49 -8.27 -8.22 -10.56
C LEU A 49 -7.41 -8.48 -11.81
N ASN A 50 -7.05 -7.40 -12.52
CA ASN A 50 -5.96 -7.45 -13.48
C ASN A 50 -4.62 -7.46 -12.73
N LEU A 51 -4.18 -8.65 -12.29
CA LEU A 51 -2.97 -8.84 -11.49
C LEU A 51 -1.76 -8.11 -12.10
N ARG A 52 -1.51 -8.26 -13.40
CA ARG A 52 -0.36 -7.62 -14.07
C ARG A 52 -0.44 -6.09 -14.01
N GLY A 53 -1.64 -5.54 -14.18
CA GLY A 53 -1.90 -4.11 -14.03
C GLY A 53 -1.60 -3.63 -12.62
N SER A 54 -2.18 -4.28 -11.61
CA SER A 54 -2.00 -3.93 -10.20
C SER A 54 -0.55 -4.03 -9.75
N LEU A 55 0.19 -5.07 -10.19
CA LEU A 55 1.63 -5.18 -9.92
C LEU A 55 2.42 -4.01 -10.51
N ARG A 56 2.06 -3.56 -11.72
CA ARG A 56 2.71 -2.41 -12.37
C ARG A 56 2.41 -1.11 -11.62
N GLU A 57 1.20 -0.94 -11.11
CA GLU A 57 0.82 0.19 -10.27
C GLU A 57 1.56 0.19 -8.94
N LEU A 58 1.69 -0.97 -8.27
CA LEU A 58 2.49 -1.10 -7.07
C LEU A 58 3.96 -0.68 -7.30
N VAL A 59 4.54 -1.09 -8.44
CA VAL A 59 5.89 -0.65 -8.81
C VAL A 59 5.96 0.86 -9.08
N ASN A 60 4.98 1.44 -9.79
CA ASN A 60 4.90 2.89 -9.98
C ASN A 60 4.77 3.64 -8.64
N ASN A 61 4.14 3.01 -7.66
CA ASN A 61 3.98 3.46 -6.29
C ASN A 61 5.19 3.17 -5.38
N GLN A 62 6.35 2.86 -5.98
CA GLN A 62 7.63 2.67 -5.32
C GLN A 62 7.71 1.42 -4.44
N TYR A 63 6.86 0.42 -4.68
CA TYR A 63 7.05 -0.91 -4.11
C TYR A 63 8.02 -1.73 -4.95
N SER A 64 8.86 -2.53 -4.29
CA SER A 64 9.77 -3.46 -4.96
C SER A 64 9.29 -4.91 -4.84
N ARG A 65 9.33 -5.66 -5.95
CA ARG A 65 9.07 -7.10 -5.91
C ARG A 65 10.23 -7.83 -5.22
N ASN A 66 9.93 -8.68 -4.26
CA ASN A 66 10.91 -9.58 -3.63
C ASN A 66 10.25 -10.91 -3.25
N ASP A 67 10.54 -11.96 -4.01
CA ASP A 67 9.89 -13.26 -3.85
C ASP A 67 10.44 -14.05 -2.64
N THR A 68 11.61 -13.68 -2.10
CA THR A 68 12.28 -14.35 -0.98
C THR A 68 11.85 -13.77 0.37
N GLU A 69 11.94 -12.45 0.52
CA GLU A 69 11.72 -11.75 1.78
C GLU A 69 10.62 -10.70 1.63
N ILE A 70 9.57 -10.84 2.43
CA ILE A 70 8.49 -9.85 2.52
C ILE A 70 8.81 -8.87 3.64
N ALA A 71 8.86 -7.58 3.31
CA ALA A 71 9.12 -6.50 4.23
C ALA A 71 8.32 -5.26 3.79
N ARG A 72 8.32 -4.21 4.61
CA ARG A 72 7.65 -2.95 4.27
C ARG A 72 8.15 -2.38 2.94
N GLY A 73 7.24 -1.88 2.12
CA GLY A 73 7.53 -1.38 0.77
C GLY A 73 7.85 -2.47 -0.25
N ARG A 74 7.58 -3.75 0.07
CA ARG A 74 7.79 -4.88 -0.84
C ARG A 74 6.51 -5.65 -1.08
N PHE A 75 6.45 -6.34 -2.20
CA PHE A 75 5.39 -7.32 -2.47
C PHE A 75 5.98 -8.59 -3.09
N ARG A 76 5.23 -9.68 -3.02
CA ARG A 76 5.55 -10.94 -3.69
C ARG A 76 4.29 -11.63 -4.17
N VAL A 77 4.46 -12.48 -5.18
CA VAL A 77 3.39 -13.34 -5.70
C VAL A 77 3.81 -14.79 -5.53
N LYS A 78 2.94 -15.59 -4.91
CA LYS A 78 3.13 -17.03 -4.72
C LYS A 78 1.88 -17.76 -5.19
N GLY A 79 1.92 -18.29 -6.41
CA GLY A 79 0.73 -18.86 -7.05
C GLY A 79 -0.37 -17.80 -7.15
N ASP A 80 -1.50 -18.10 -6.53
CA ASP A 80 -2.69 -17.24 -6.54
C ASP A 80 -2.74 -16.27 -5.35
N VAL A 81 -1.64 -16.13 -4.61
CA VAL A 81 -1.55 -15.24 -3.44
C VAL A 81 -0.62 -14.08 -3.74
N LEU A 82 -1.14 -12.86 -3.62
CA LEU A 82 -0.39 -11.61 -3.62
C LEU A 82 -0.21 -11.15 -2.16
N GLU A 83 1.03 -11.09 -1.71
CA GLU A 83 1.37 -10.53 -0.40
C GLU A 83 2.06 -9.18 -0.58
N ILE A 84 1.61 -8.19 0.17
CA ILE A 84 2.10 -6.82 0.14
C ILE A 84 2.46 -6.44 1.58
N GLY A 85 3.65 -5.91 1.78
CA GLY A 85 4.04 -5.24 3.03
C GLY A 85 3.85 -3.74 2.86
N PRO A 86 2.76 -3.13 3.36
CA PRO A 86 2.54 -1.69 3.24
C PRO A 86 3.68 -0.91 3.89
N ALA A 87 4.07 0.23 3.32
CA ALA A 87 5.17 1.03 3.88
C ALA A 87 4.83 1.70 5.23
N TYR A 88 3.55 1.72 5.58
CA TYR A 88 2.96 2.50 6.67
C TYR A 88 2.45 1.66 7.83
N GLU A 89 2.65 0.35 7.78
CA GLU A 89 2.10 -0.58 8.75
C GLU A 89 3.00 -1.81 8.91
N ASP A 90 2.84 -2.51 10.03
CA ASP A 90 3.67 -3.66 10.41
C ASP A 90 3.06 -5.00 9.98
N ARG A 91 1.78 -4.98 9.62
CA ARG A 91 1.02 -6.13 9.16
C ARG A 91 1.18 -6.30 7.65
N LEU A 92 1.20 -7.53 7.18
CA LEU A 92 1.13 -7.83 5.74
C LEU A 92 -0.33 -7.81 5.29
N VAL A 93 -0.53 -7.41 4.04
CA VAL A 93 -1.80 -7.58 3.34
C VAL A 93 -1.64 -8.79 2.43
N ARG A 94 -2.48 -9.80 2.65
CA ARG A 94 -2.58 -10.99 1.81
C ARG A 94 -3.87 -10.91 1.00
N ILE A 95 -3.73 -11.02 -0.32
CA ILE A 95 -4.82 -11.04 -1.29
C ILE A 95 -4.78 -12.41 -1.94
N GLU A 96 -5.84 -13.18 -1.76
CA GLU A 96 -6.01 -14.51 -2.34
C GLU A 96 -6.90 -14.40 -3.56
N LEU A 97 -6.46 -15.02 -4.65
CA LEU A 97 -7.12 -14.98 -5.94
C LEU A 97 -7.66 -16.37 -6.29
N PHE A 98 -8.79 -16.40 -6.98
CA PHE A 98 -9.28 -17.57 -7.66
C PHE A 98 -9.35 -17.26 -9.16
N GLY A 99 -8.30 -17.62 -9.89
CA GLY A 99 -8.12 -17.18 -11.27
C GLY A 99 -7.83 -15.67 -11.33
N ASP A 100 -8.80 -14.88 -11.79
CA ASP A 100 -8.75 -13.42 -11.84
C ASP A 100 -9.67 -12.75 -10.83
N GLU A 101 -10.38 -13.47 -9.96
CA GLU A 101 -11.26 -12.89 -8.95
C GLU A 101 -10.58 -12.83 -7.57
N VAL A 102 -10.79 -11.74 -6.83
CA VAL A 102 -10.32 -11.62 -5.44
C VAL A 102 -11.24 -12.41 -4.51
N GLU A 103 -10.76 -13.54 -3.99
CA GLU A 103 -11.50 -14.40 -3.08
C GLU A 103 -11.47 -13.89 -1.63
N ALA A 104 -10.30 -13.40 -1.18
CA ALA A 104 -10.16 -12.90 0.19
C ALA A 104 -9.05 -11.86 0.32
N ILE A 105 -9.26 -10.91 1.25
CA ILE A 105 -8.26 -9.92 1.65
C ILE A 105 -8.08 -10.02 3.17
N ARG A 106 -6.84 -10.19 3.62
CA ARG A 106 -6.51 -10.41 5.05
C ARG A 106 -5.28 -9.63 5.49
N TYR A 107 -5.32 -9.11 6.71
CA TYR A 107 -4.10 -8.74 7.43
C TYR A 107 -3.47 -9.98 8.04
N VAL A 108 -2.17 -10.11 7.89
CA VAL A 108 -1.38 -11.26 8.35
C VAL A 108 -0.17 -10.77 9.13
N ASP A 109 0.18 -11.47 10.20
CA ASP A 109 1.42 -11.20 10.94
C ASP A 109 2.64 -11.60 10.10
N PRO A 110 3.63 -10.71 9.91
CA PRO A 110 4.79 -10.97 9.04
C PRO A 110 5.71 -12.09 9.54
N THR A 111 5.69 -12.40 10.83
CA THR A 111 6.63 -13.33 11.48
C THR A 111 6.01 -14.72 11.62
N THR A 112 4.78 -14.77 12.12
CA THR A 112 4.06 -16.02 12.41
C THR A 112 3.22 -16.50 11.24
N GLY A 113 2.81 -15.59 10.35
CA GLY A 113 1.90 -15.89 9.24
C GLY A 113 0.44 -16.07 9.67
N GLU A 114 0.10 -15.76 10.93
CA GLU A 114 -1.27 -15.85 11.45
C GLU A 114 -2.17 -14.77 10.83
N ILE A 115 -3.42 -15.14 10.57
CA ILE A 115 -4.44 -14.22 10.09
C ILE A 115 -4.90 -13.35 11.26
N LEU A 116 -4.68 -12.04 11.14
CA LEU A 116 -5.04 -11.05 12.15
C LEU A 116 -6.46 -10.53 11.96
N GLN A 117 -6.86 -10.30 10.70
CA GLN A 117 -8.13 -9.68 10.36
C GLN A 117 -8.51 -9.94 8.90
N SER A 118 -9.79 -10.13 8.60
CA SER A 118 -10.33 -10.16 7.23
C SER A 118 -10.94 -8.80 6.85
N LEU A 119 -10.81 -8.43 5.58
CA LEU A 119 -11.30 -7.16 5.03
C LEU A 119 -12.14 -7.43 3.78
N GLU A 120 -13.15 -6.59 3.55
CA GLU A 120 -13.90 -6.58 2.28
C GLU A 120 -13.17 -5.74 1.22
N THR A 121 -12.54 -4.64 1.63
CA THR A 121 -11.82 -3.72 0.75
C THR A 121 -10.53 -3.22 1.41
N ILE A 122 -9.53 -2.89 0.59
CA ILE A 122 -8.32 -2.21 1.05
C ILE A 122 -7.73 -1.32 -0.04
N ASN A 123 -7.21 -0.17 0.36
CA ASN A 123 -6.41 0.71 -0.49
C ASN A 123 -4.93 0.60 -0.10
N ILE A 124 -4.07 0.25 -1.06
CA ILE A 124 -2.63 0.23 -0.88
C ILE A 124 -2.05 1.56 -1.34
N TYR A 125 -1.64 2.39 -0.37
CA TYR A 125 -1.07 3.69 -0.66
C TYR A 125 0.40 3.62 -1.07
N PRO A 126 0.91 4.64 -1.79
CA PRO A 126 2.31 4.68 -2.22
C PRO A 126 3.32 4.53 -1.07
N ALA A 127 4.42 3.85 -1.35
CA ALA A 127 5.46 3.53 -0.38
C ALA A 127 6.33 4.74 0.03
N LYS A 128 6.20 5.86 -0.70
CA LYS A 128 6.86 7.15 -0.42
C LYS A 128 5.87 8.29 -0.59
N HIS A 129 5.97 9.34 0.23
CA HIS A 129 5.14 10.56 0.09
C HIS A 129 5.44 11.38 -1.17
N PHE A 130 6.58 11.12 -1.81
CA PHE A 130 6.95 11.69 -3.09
C PHE A 130 6.63 10.71 -4.20
N VAL A 131 5.40 10.81 -4.71
CA VAL A 131 5.07 10.24 -6.01
C VAL A 131 5.21 11.39 -7.01
N THR A 132 6.34 11.44 -7.73
CA THR A 132 6.46 12.35 -8.86
C THR A 132 5.64 11.76 -10.01
N PRO A 133 4.59 12.43 -10.50
CA PRO A 133 3.88 11.97 -11.69
C PRO A 133 4.87 11.91 -12.85
N LYS A 134 4.85 10.83 -13.64
CA LYS A 134 5.73 10.69 -14.82
C LYS A 134 5.61 11.88 -15.78
N ASP A 135 4.43 12.48 -15.86
CA ASP A 135 4.16 13.65 -16.71
C ASP A 135 4.98 14.91 -16.37
N ARG A 136 5.55 15.01 -15.16
CA ARG A 136 6.41 16.16 -14.79
C ARG A 136 7.88 15.99 -15.16
N LEU A 137 8.33 14.79 -15.57
CA LEU A 137 9.72 14.56 -15.93
C LEU A 137 10.05 14.98 -17.38
N GLU A 138 9.04 15.14 -18.24
CA GLU A 138 9.23 15.54 -19.65
C GLU A 138 9.26 17.07 -19.87
N SER A 139 9.17 17.88 -18.81
CA SER A 139 9.16 19.35 -18.89
C SER A 139 10.35 20.03 -18.19
N ALA A 140 11.47 19.31 -18.01
CA ALA A 140 12.71 19.85 -17.45
C ALA A 140 13.83 19.93 -18.51
#